data_AF-A0A8T4YQE1-F1
#
_entry.id   AF-A0A8T4YQE1-F1
#
_cell.length_a   1.000
_cell.length_b   1.000
_cell.length_c   1.000
_cell.angle_alpha   90.00
_cell.angle_beta   90.00
_cell.angle_gamma   90.00
#
_symmetry.space_group_name_H-M   'P 1'
#
loop_
_entity.id
_entity.type
_entity.pdbx_description
1 polymer ?
#
loop_
_entity_poly.entity_id
_entity_poly.type
_entity_poly.pdbx_seq_one_letter_code
_entity_poly.pdbx_strand_id
1 'polypeptide(L)'
;MPENTKKIKKIREKKAEKPLLNKKLLVISITLAAIIILGAIIYQFFWRTSKSEVKFSPKAAIIDQLSEDENLRNQTFVNEITAVLKGYKFSVTYHDYTETNVTFFKGLAKANYGIIILRLHSALREDGSTVDFFTSERYNPYSYTKEQEEGLLVNGTILSSGKQYFAFTSKFVEKLEGVFP
;
A
#
# COMPACT_ATOMS: atom_id res chain seq x y z
N MET A 1 -63.70 69.82 30.41
CA MET A 1 -62.29 69.40 30.20
C MET A 1 -61.72 68.97 31.55
N PRO A 2 -60.92 67.89 31.68
CA PRO A 2 -60.67 66.70 30.84
C PRO A 2 -61.29 65.43 31.48
N GLU A 3 -61.86 64.48 30.73
CA GLU A 3 -61.22 63.37 29.98
C GLU A 3 -60.43 62.37 30.86
N ASN A 4 -61.06 61.24 31.22
CA ASN A 4 -60.31 60.01 31.54
C ASN A 4 -61.10 58.72 31.23
N THR A 5 -60.91 58.27 29.99
CA THR A 5 -60.69 56.89 29.54
C THR A 5 -61.07 55.71 30.45
N LYS A 6 -61.91 54.82 29.91
CA LYS A 6 -61.64 53.37 29.90
C LYS A 6 -62.44 52.67 28.79
N LYS A 7 -61.89 52.70 27.57
CA LYS A 7 -62.25 51.76 26.51
C LYS A 7 -61.89 50.36 27.00
N ILE A 8 -62.88 49.52 27.30
CA ILE A 8 -62.69 48.08 27.46
C ILE A 8 -62.36 47.53 26.07
N LYS A 9 -61.06 47.49 25.78
CA LYS A 9 -60.49 46.92 24.57
C LYS A 9 -60.58 45.41 24.73
N LYS A 10 -61.53 44.79 24.03
CA LYS A 10 -61.65 43.33 23.88
C LYS A 10 -60.31 42.82 23.30
N ILE A 11 -59.45 42.28 24.16
CA ILE A 11 -58.21 41.63 23.73
C ILE A 11 -58.66 40.36 23.02
N ARG A 12 -58.74 40.46 21.69
CA ARG A 12 -58.90 39.31 20.82
C ARG A 12 -57.57 38.57 20.89
N GLU A 13 -57.53 37.49 21.68
CA GLU A 13 -56.41 36.55 21.69
C GLU A 13 -56.14 36.13 20.24
N LYS A 14 -55.07 36.66 19.64
CA LYS A 14 -54.49 36.07 18.46
C LYS A 14 -53.84 34.78 18.94
N LYS A 15 -54.61 33.69 18.84
CA LYS A 15 -54.10 32.32 18.97
C LYS A 15 -52.89 32.23 18.05
N ALA A 16 -51.69 32.18 18.61
CA ALA A 16 -50.48 31.99 17.85
C ALA A 16 -50.60 30.63 17.15
N GLU A 17 -50.94 30.65 15.87
CA GLU A 17 -50.88 29.46 15.03
C GLU A 17 -49.42 29.02 15.02
N LYS A 18 -49.11 27.99 15.81
CA LYS A 18 -47.82 27.31 15.72
C LYS A 18 -47.66 26.93 14.25
N PRO A 19 -46.54 27.26 13.59
CA PRO A 19 -46.35 26.86 12.20
C PRO A 19 -46.53 25.35 12.17
N LEU A 20 -47.55 24.89 11.44
CA LEU A 20 -47.87 23.49 11.26
C LEU A 20 -46.71 22.90 10.46
N LEU A 21 -45.68 22.49 11.18
CA LEU A 21 -44.53 21.78 10.65
C LEU A 21 -45.11 20.61 9.86
N ASN A 22 -44.98 20.68 8.53
CA ASN A 22 -45.67 19.78 7.65
C ASN A 22 -45.12 18.38 7.95
N LYS A 23 -45.92 17.54 8.62
CA LYS A 23 -45.48 16.22 9.11
C LYS A 23 -44.83 15.40 8.00
N LYS A 24 -45.26 15.60 6.75
CA LYS A 24 -44.65 15.01 5.54
C LYS A 24 -43.21 15.49 5.30
N LEU A 25 -42.94 16.79 5.39
CA LEU A 25 -41.57 17.35 5.28
C LEU A 25 -40.68 16.87 6.42
N LEU A 26 -41.24 16.73 7.62
CA LEU A 26 -40.53 16.22 8.80
C LEU A 26 -40.13 14.75 8.60
N VAL A 27 -41.05 13.90 8.12
CA VAL A 27 -40.77 12.49 7.79
C VAL A 27 -39.74 12.39 6.67
N ILE A 28 -39.87 13.17 5.60
CA ILE A 28 -38.89 13.19 4.49
C ILE A 28 -37.50 13.57 5.00
N SER A 29 -37.40 14.60 5.85
CA SER A 29 -36.13 15.04 6.41
C SER A 29 -35.48 13.97 7.31
N ILE A 30 -36.27 13.29 8.15
CA ILE A 30 -35.80 12.18 8.99
C ILE A 30 -35.30 11.02 8.12
N THR A 31 -36.06 10.65 7.08
CA THR A 31 -35.67 9.57 6.17
C THR A 31 -34.37 9.91 5.43
N LEU A 32 -34.21 11.14 4.95
CA LEU A 32 -32.99 11.58 4.28
C LEU A 32 -31.78 11.52 5.22
N ALA A 33 -31.95 12.02 6.46
CA ALA A 33 -30.91 11.98 7.47
C ALA A 33 -30.51 10.55 7.82
N ALA A 34 -31.49 9.64 7.95
CA ALA A 34 -31.23 8.23 8.20
C ALA A 34 -30.43 7.56 7.07
N ILE A 35 -30.75 7.87 5.80
CA ILE A 35 -30.00 7.36 4.64
C ILE A 35 -28.55 7.88 4.65
N ILE A 36 -28.33 9.17 4.92
CA ILE A 36 -26.99 9.76 4.97
C ILE A 36 -26.17 9.12 6.09
N ILE A 37 -26.75 8.96 7.28
CA ILE A 37 -26.09 8.32 8.42
C ILE A 37 -25.77 6.86 8.10
N LEU A 38 -26.72 6.12 7.51
CA LEU A 38 -26.49 4.73 7.13
C LEU A 38 -25.41 4.61 6.06
N GLY A 39 -25.42 5.48 5.06
CA GLY A 39 -24.39 5.57 4.03
C GLY A 39 -23.01 5.89 4.62
N ALA A 40 -22.94 6.81 5.60
CA ALA A 40 -21.70 7.14 6.30
C ALA A 40 -21.19 5.97 7.16
N ILE A 41 -22.08 5.21 7.81
CA ILE A 41 -21.72 4.01 8.57
C ILE A 41 -21.19 2.92 7.62
N ILE A 42 -21.87 2.68 6.50
CA ILE A 42 -21.43 1.73 5.47
C ILE A 42 -20.07 2.16 4.93
N TYR A 43 -19.90 3.42 4.56
CA TYR A 43 -18.63 3.96 4.07
C TYR A 43 -17.51 3.81 5.11
N GLN A 44 -17.75 4.17 6.37
CA GLN A 44 -16.79 3.98 7.46
C GLN A 44 -16.44 2.50 7.66
N PHE A 45 -17.43 1.60 7.60
CA PHE A 45 -17.20 0.17 7.76
C PHE A 45 -16.32 -0.38 6.63
N PHE A 46 -16.65 -0.08 5.37
CA PHE A 46 -15.86 -0.49 4.21
C PHE A 46 -14.47 0.17 4.16
N TRP A 47 -14.36 1.45 4.55
CA TRP A 47 -13.08 2.15 4.57
C TRP A 47 -12.16 1.65 5.69
N ARG A 48 -12.72 1.30 6.85
CA ARG A 48 -11.95 0.72 7.98
C ARG A 48 -11.50 -0.71 7.69
N THR A 49 -12.34 -1.56 7.10
CA THR A 49 -11.92 -2.91 6.69
C THR A 49 -10.93 -2.92 5.54
N SER A 50 -10.90 -1.86 4.72
CA SER A 50 -9.91 -1.71 3.65
C SER A 50 -8.50 -1.36 4.16
N LYS A 51 -8.38 -0.78 5.37
CA LYS A 51 -7.08 -0.63 6.03
C LYS A 51 -6.76 -1.91 6.79
N SER A 52 -6.29 -2.92 6.06
CA SER A 52 -5.59 -4.04 6.69
C SER A 52 -4.42 -3.44 7.48
N GLU A 53 -4.46 -3.52 8.81
CA GLU A 53 -3.27 -3.23 9.62
C GLU A 53 -2.20 -4.23 9.20
N VAL A 54 -1.15 -3.72 8.55
CA VAL A 54 0.00 -4.55 8.23
C VAL A 54 0.69 -4.85 9.56
N LYS A 55 0.54 -6.08 10.02
CA LYS A 55 1.12 -6.52 11.29
C LYS A 55 2.49 -7.08 11.01
N PHE A 56 3.46 -6.61 11.79
CA PHE A 56 4.80 -7.19 11.80
C PHE A 56 4.74 -8.71 11.95
N SER A 57 5.47 -9.38 11.06
CA SER A 57 5.50 -10.83 10.94
C SER A 57 6.92 -11.31 11.21
N PRO A 58 7.15 -12.26 12.13
CA PRO A 58 8.47 -12.83 12.40
C PRO A 58 8.88 -13.82 11.29
N LYS A 59 8.71 -13.41 10.03
CA LYS A 59 9.22 -14.08 8.84
C LYS A 59 10.34 -13.23 8.27
N ALA A 60 11.46 -13.86 7.96
CA ALA A 60 12.58 -13.21 7.31
C ALA A 60 12.88 -13.88 5.98
N ALA A 61 13.30 -13.10 5.00
CA ALA A 61 13.79 -13.58 3.72
C ALA A 61 15.24 -13.16 3.51
N ILE A 62 16.07 -14.09 3.03
CA ILE A 62 17.37 -13.80 2.43
C ILE A 62 17.19 -14.02 0.93
N ILE A 63 17.31 -12.95 0.16
CA ILE A 63 17.08 -12.94 -1.29
C ILE A 63 18.44 -12.77 -1.96
N ASP A 64 18.92 -13.82 -2.62
CA ASP A 64 20.31 -13.96 -3.02
C ASP A 64 20.48 -14.24 -4.50
N GLN A 65 20.56 -13.16 -5.27
CA GLN A 65 20.86 -13.20 -6.70
C GLN A 65 22.35 -13.48 -6.96
N LEU A 66 23.24 -13.13 -6.02
CA LEU A 66 24.68 -13.38 -6.16
C LEU A 66 25.03 -14.87 -6.10
N SER A 67 24.11 -15.71 -5.62
CA SER A 67 24.26 -17.17 -5.62
C SER A 67 24.37 -17.83 -7.00
N GLU A 68 24.16 -17.08 -8.11
CA GLU A 68 24.43 -17.57 -9.47
C GLU A 68 25.91 -17.94 -9.65
N ASP A 69 26.82 -17.19 -9.02
CA ASP A 69 28.26 -17.48 -9.03
C ASP A 69 28.62 -18.30 -7.78
N GLU A 70 29.17 -19.49 -7.99
CA GLU A 70 29.61 -20.37 -6.89
C GLU A 70 30.57 -19.68 -5.92
N ASN A 71 31.40 -18.76 -6.43
CA ASN A 71 32.36 -18.01 -5.61
C ASN A 71 31.68 -16.93 -4.74
N LEU A 72 30.51 -16.44 -5.16
CA LEU A 72 29.76 -15.40 -4.47
C LEU A 72 28.67 -15.94 -3.55
N ARG A 73 28.32 -17.23 -3.65
CA ARG A 73 27.26 -17.87 -2.85
C ARG A 73 27.42 -17.66 -1.34
N ASN A 74 28.66 -17.52 -0.84
CA ASN A 74 29.02 -17.18 0.55
C ASN A 74 28.10 -17.83 1.60
N GLN A 75 28.17 -19.17 1.68
CA GLN A 75 27.28 -19.95 2.55
C GLN A 75 27.45 -19.61 4.03
N THR A 76 28.64 -19.16 4.45
CA THR A 76 28.91 -18.70 5.81
C THR A 76 27.99 -17.54 6.19
N PHE A 77 27.88 -16.52 5.33
CA PHE A 77 26.96 -15.40 5.55
C PHE A 77 25.51 -15.89 5.73
N VAL A 78 25.03 -16.74 4.81
CA VAL A 78 23.66 -17.26 4.85
C VAL A 78 23.40 -18.03 6.15
N ASN A 79 24.34 -18.88 6.56
CA ASN A 79 24.22 -19.69 7.77
C ASN A 79 24.23 -18.84 9.05
N GLU A 80 25.15 -17.88 9.15
CA GLU A 80 25.26 -17.01 10.34
C GLU A 80 24.03 -16.13 10.50
N ILE A 81 23.60 -15.46 9.42
CA ILE A 81 22.39 -14.63 9.44
C ILE A 81 21.16 -15.47 9.77
N THR A 82 21.04 -16.67 9.19
CA THR A 82 19.95 -17.59 9.51
C THR A 82 19.96 -17.97 10.98
N ALA A 83 21.13 -18.26 11.57
CA ALA A 83 21.26 -18.61 12.97
C ALA A 83 20.86 -17.45 13.89
N VAL A 84 21.33 -16.23 13.60
CA VAL A 84 20.96 -15.02 14.35
C VAL A 84 19.44 -14.82 14.32
N LEU A 85 18.83 -14.80 13.13
CA LEU A 85 17.40 -14.57 12.97
C LEU A 85 16.55 -15.66 13.66
N LYS A 86 16.93 -16.93 13.53
CA LYS A 86 16.26 -18.04 14.24
C LYS A 86 16.42 -17.92 15.76
N GLY A 87 17.54 -17.42 16.25
CA GLY A 87 17.75 -17.10 17.67
C GLY A 87 16.73 -16.09 18.21
N TYR A 88 16.28 -15.16 17.36
CA TYR A 88 15.20 -14.21 17.64
C TYR A 88 13.80 -14.71 17.20
N LYS A 89 13.63 -16.02 17.00
CA LYS A 89 12.36 -16.68 16.65
C LYS A 89 11.78 -16.30 15.28
N PHE A 90 12.61 -15.82 14.34
CA PHE A 90 12.17 -15.65 12.96
C PHE A 90 12.11 -16.98 12.22
N SER A 91 11.08 -17.18 11.41
CA SER A 91 11.08 -18.17 10.33
C SER A 91 11.86 -17.59 9.15
N VAL A 92 12.98 -18.21 8.80
CA VAL A 92 13.87 -17.70 7.73
C VAL A 92 13.69 -18.52 6.46
N THR A 93 13.38 -17.85 5.35
CA THR A 93 13.36 -18.42 3.99
C THR A 93 14.56 -17.90 3.21
N TYR A 94 15.26 -18.79 2.51
CA TYR A 94 16.35 -18.42 1.61
C TYR A 94 15.89 -18.62 0.17
N HIS A 95 15.99 -17.56 -0.64
CA HIS A 95 15.65 -17.55 -2.05
C HIS A 95 16.93 -17.35 -2.85
N ASP A 96 17.34 -18.36 -3.61
CA ASP A 96 18.55 -18.29 -4.44
C ASP A 96 18.28 -17.65 -5.81
N TYR A 97 19.30 -17.64 -6.66
CA TYR A 97 19.21 -17.02 -7.98
C TYR A 97 18.16 -17.69 -8.88
N THR A 98 17.80 -18.95 -8.65
CA THR A 98 16.81 -19.66 -9.48
C THR A 98 15.39 -19.18 -9.23
N GLU A 99 15.12 -18.64 -8.03
CA GLU A 99 13.79 -18.19 -7.62
C GLU A 99 13.60 -16.67 -7.81
N THR A 100 14.67 -15.89 -7.81
CA THR A 100 14.65 -14.41 -7.71
C THR A 100 14.46 -13.69 -9.04
N ASN A 101 13.43 -14.10 -9.79
CA ASN A 101 13.03 -13.53 -11.09
C ASN A 101 12.03 -12.36 -10.95
N VAL A 102 11.59 -11.76 -12.07
CA VAL A 102 10.66 -10.60 -12.06
C VAL A 102 9.35 -10.94 -11.35
N THR A 103 8.81 -12.14 -11.59
CA THR A 103 7.55 -12.59 -10.98
C THR A 103 7.66 -12.71 -9.46
N PHE A 104 8.79 -13.21 -8.95
CA PHE A 104 9.07 -13.25 -7.52
C PHE A 104 9.03 -11.85 -6.89
N PHE A 105 9.74 -10.88 -7.48
CA PHE A 105 9.78 -9.52 -6.95
C PHE A 105 8.41 -8.83 -6.99
N LYS A 106 7.58 -9.09 -8.02
CA LYS A 106 6.18 -8.61 -8.06
C LYS A 106 5.35 -9.10 -6.88
N GLY A 107 5.62 -10.31 -6.38
CA GLY A 107 4.92 -10.91 -5.25
C GLY A 107 5.50 -10.55 -3.88
N LEU A 108 6.64 -9.84 -3.83
CA LEU A 108 7.45 -9.72 -2.61
C LEU A 108 6.68 -9.02 -1.47
N ALA A 109 5.93 -7.96 -1.78
CA ALA A 109 5.14 -7.23 -0.78
C ALA A 109 3.93 -8.02 -0.25
N LYS A 110 3.55 -9.14 -0.88
CA LYS A 110 2.48 -10.04 -0.39
C LYS A 110 3.00 -11.12 0.54
N ALA A 111 4.31 -11.36 0.56
CA ALA A 111 4.91 -12.45 1.32
C ALA A 111 4.92 -12.19 2.85
N ASN A 112 4.66 -10.95 3.28
CA ASN A 112 4.60 -10.53 4.68
C ASN A 112 5.87 -10.91 5.46
N TYR A 113 7.03 -10.62 4.87
CA TYR A 113 8.33 -10.69 5.53
C TYR A 113 8.52 -9.44 6.39
N GLY A 114 8.77 -9.60 7.68
CA GLY A 114 9.12 -8.50 8.58
C GLY A 114 10.58 -8.05 8.42
N ILE A 115 11.45 -8.93 7.92
CA ILE A 115 12.84 -8.60 7.58
C ILE A 115 13.16 -9.18 6.19
N ILE A 116 13.75 -8.36 5.33
CA ILE A 116 14.25 -8.78 4.02
C ILE A 116 15.72 -8.39 3.93
N ILE A 117 16.58 -9.37 3.65
CA ILE A 117 18.01 -9.18 3.43
C ILE A 117 18.26 -9.40 1.94
N LEU A 118 18.69 -8.33 1.26
CA LEU A 118 18.96 -8.34 -0.18
C LEU A 118 20.46 -8.55 -0.43
N ARG A 119 20.78 -9.62 -1.15
CA ARG A 119 22.10 -9.88 -1.73
C ARG A 119 21.97 -9.85 -3.25
N LEU A 120 21.92 -8.65 -3.80
CA LEU A 120 21.65 -8.41 -5.22
C LEU A 120 22.79 -7.64 -5.87
N HIS A 121 23.01 -7.86 -7.16
CA HIS A 121 23.68 -6.86 -7.97
C HIS A 121 22.85 -5.58 -8.03
N SER A 122 23.56 -4.46 -8.04
CA SER A 122 23.00 -3.12 -8.19
C SER A 122 23.91 -2.31 -9.10
N ALA A 123 23.35 -1.39 -9.86
CA ALA A 123 24.13 -0.47 -10.68
C ALA A 123 23.57 0.94 -10.57
N LEU A 124 24.47 1.91 -10.52
CA LEU A 124 24.15 3.32 -10.73
C LEU A 124 23.90 3.52 -12.23
N ARG A 125 22.81 4.20 -12.58
CA ARG A 125 22.55 4.59 -13.97
C ARG A 125 23.66 5.48 -14.53
N GLU A 126 23.81 5.48 -15.85
CA GLU A 126 24.81 6.30 -16.54
C GLU A 126 24.67 7.80 -16.25
N ASP A 127 23.45 8.27 -16.01
CA ASP A 127 23.16 9.66 -15.64
C ASP A 127 23.45 9.98 -14.16
N GLY A 128 23.89 8.99 -13.37
CA GLY A 128 24.20 9.14 -11.95
C GLY A 128 22.99 9.35 -11.04
N SER A 129 21.76 9.22 -11.56
CA SER A 129 20.55 9.64 -10.84
C SER A 129 20.10 8.65 -9.77
N THR A 130 20.18 7.35 -10.07
CA THR A 130 19.49 6.30 -9.32
C THR A 130 20.26 5.00 -9.36
N VAL A 131 20.21 4.24 -8.25
CA VAL A 131 20.68 2.86 -8.19
C VAL A 131 19.49 1.93 -8.41
N ASP A 132 19.58 1.05 -9.41
CA ASP A 132 18.59 0.02 -9.67
C ASP A 132 19.12 -1.36 -9.21
N PHE A 133 18.20 -2.24 -8.79
CA PHE A 133 18.53 -3.59 -8.32
C PHE A 133 18.20 -4.63 -9.39
N PHE A 134 19.05 -5.64 -9.48
CA PHE A 134 18.95 -6.67 -10.51
C PHE A 134 18.10 -7.84 -10.01
N THR A 135 17.33 -8.42 -10.93
CA THR A 135 16.75 -9.75 -10.78
C THR A 135 17.71 -10.79 -11.35
N SER A 136 17.42 -12.07 -11.09
CA SER A 136 18.14 -13.19 -11.72
C SER A 136 17.62 -13.53 -13.12
N GLU A 137 16.60 -12.82 -13.60
CA GLU A 137 15.99 -13.07 -14.90
C GLU A 137 16.71 -12.33 -16.02
N ARG A 138 17.06 -13.05 -17.09
CA ARG A 138 17.72 -12.47 -18.26
C ARG A 138 16.83 -11.43 -18.92
N TYR A 139 17.45 -10.31 -19.30
CA TYR A 139 16.75 -9.26 -20.01
C TYR A 139 16.27 -9.77 -21.37
N ASN A 140 15.01 -9.49 -21.69
CA ASN A 140 14.42 -9.72 -23.00
C ASN A 140 13.57 -8.52 -23.39
N PRO A 141 13.89 -7.80 -24.49
CA PRO A 141 13.13 -6.62 -24.90
C PRO A 141 11.66 -6.93 -25.24
N TYR A 142 11.31 -8.19 -25.48
CA TYR A 142 9.94 -8.62 -25.83
C TYR A 142 9.10 -9.11 -24.63
N SER A 143 9.69 -9.23 -23.44
CA SER A 143 8.99 -9.65 -22.21
C SER A 143 8.68 -8.45 -21.32
N TYR A 144 7.53 -8.42 -20.63
CA TYR A 144 7.18 -7.29 -19.74
C TYR A 144 7.21 -5.91 -20.44
N THR A 145 6.79 -5.85 -21.70
CA THR A 145 6.89 -4.62 -22.53
C THR A 145 6.20 -3.43 -21.88
N LYS A 146 5.05 -3.65 -21.25
CA LYS A 146 4.32 -2.60 -20.51
C LYS A 146 5.13 -2.08 -19.33
N GLU A 147 5.69 -2.96 -18.50
CA GLU A 147 6.51 -2.57 -17.36
C GLU A 147 7.81 -1.87 -17.78
N GLN A 148 8.37 -2.23 -18.94
CA GLN A 148 9.50 -1.54 -19.54
C GLN A 148 9.13 -0.14 -20.04
N GLU A 149 8.04 0.00 -20.78
CA GLU A 149 7.52 1.30 -21.26
C GLU A 149 7.20 2.26 -20.11
N GLU A 150 6.69 1.73 -18.99
CA GLU A 150 6.41 2.50 -17.77
C GLU A 150 7.68 2.80 -16.93
N GLY A 151 8.84 2.25 -17.30
CA GLY A 151 10.11 2.43 -16.61
C GLY A 151 10.18 1.73 -15.25
N LEU A 152 9.38 0.67 -15.05
CA LEU A 152 9.44 -0.19 -13.86
C LEU A 152 10.58 -1.20 -13.97
N LEU A 153 10.80 -1.71 -15.17
CA LEU A 153 11.89 -2.62 -15.49
C LEU A 153 12.79 -2.00 -16.54
N VAL A 154 14.10 -2.16 -16.37
CA VAL A 154 15.12 -1.66 -17.31
C VAL A 154 16.16 -2.73 -17.59
N ASN A 155 16.96 -2.54 -18.63
CA ASN A 155 18.10 -3.40 -18.94
C ASN A 155 19.27 -3.08 -17.99
N GLY A 156 19.57 -4.01 -17.08
CA GLY A 156 20.76 -3.97 -16.25
C GLY A 156 21.89 -4.79 -16.88
N THR A 157 23.06 -4.19 -17.05
CA THR A 157 24.25 -4.88 -17.59
C THR A 157 25.34 -5.06 -16.53
N ILE A 158 25.80 -6.29 -16.34
CA ILE A 158 26.98 -6.59 -15.52
C ILE A 158 28.22 -6.37 -16.38
N LEU A 159 28.91 -5.24 -16.17
CA LEU A 159 30.04 -4.81 -17.02
C LEU A 159 31.16 -5.84 -17.18
N SER A 160 31.46 -6.61 -16.13
CA SER A 160 32.54 -7.62 -16.16
C SER A 160 32.25 -8.79 -17.10
N SER A 161 30.98 -9.12 -17.34
CA SER A 161 30.58 -10.29 -18.12
C SER A 161 29.75 -9.95 -19.37
N GLY A 162 29.30 -8.70 -19.51
CA GLY A 162 28.36 -8.28 -20.54
C GLY A 162 26.96 -8.90 -20.39
N LYS A 163 26.72 -9.70 -19.34
CA LYS A 163 25.45 -10.35 -19.09
C LYS A 163 24.37 -9.29 -18.76
N GLN A 164 23.22 -9.43 -19.40
CA GLN A 164 22.06 -8.55 -19.21
C GLN A 164 20.94 -9.24 -18.44
N TYR A 165 20.36 -8.52 -17.50
CA TYR A 165 19.26 -8.95 -16.64
C TYR A 165 18.20 -7.85 -16.53
N PHE A 166 16.98 -8.22 -16.18
CA PHE A 166 16.01 -7.21 -15.75
C PHE A 166 16.46 -6.60 -14.44
N ALA A 167 16.55 -5.27 -14.41
CA ALA A 167 16.69 -4.50 -13.18
C ALA A 167 15.37 -3.79 -12.87
N PHE A 168 14.96 -3.80 -11.60
CA PHE A 168 13.76 -3.12 -11.13
C PHE A 168 14.11 -1.78 -10.50
N THR A 169 13.26 -0.80 -10.76
CA THR A 169 13.47 0.59 -10.36
C THR A 169 12.70 0.92 -9.09
N SER A 170 12.91 2.11 -8.51
CA SER A 170 12.07 2.60 -7.41
C SER A 170 10.58 2.61 -7.79
N LYS A 171 10.23 2.96 -9.03
CA LYS A 171 8.85 2.95 -9.54
C LYS A 171 8.22 1.55 -9.51
N PHE A 172 9.02 0.51 -9.75
CA PHE A 172 8.55 -0.88 -9.62
C PHE A 172 8.11 -1.17 -8.19
N VAL A 173 8.91 -0.75 -7.21
CA VAL A 173 8.60 -0.94 -5.78
C VAL A 173 7.33 -0.17 -5.39
N GLU A 174 7.18 1.07 -5.87
CA GLU A 174 5.98 1.90 -5.65
C GLU A 174 4.70 1.29 -6.22
N LYS A 175 4.81 0.47 -7.28
CA LYS A 175 3.67 -0.21 -7.93
C LYS A 175 3.48 -1.66 -7.50
N LEU A 176 4.20 -2.14 -6.49
CA LEU A 176 4.01 -3.49 -5.99
C LEU A 176 2.58 -3.68 -5.48
N GLU A 177 2.00 -4.82 -5.83
CA GLU A 177 0.76 -5.25 -5.21
C GLU A 177 1.04 -5.80 -3.82
N GLY A 178 0.44 -5.23 -2.78
CA GLY A 178 0.69 -5.59 -1.39
C GLY A 178 1.38 -4.46 -0.63
N VAL A 179 1.75 -4.73 0.61
CA VAL A 179 2.35 -3.74 1.51
C VAL A 179 3.35 -4.43 2.42
N PHE A 180 4.50 -3.81 2.60
CA PHE A 180 5.46 -4.28 3.60
C PHE A 180 4.97 -3.93 5.02
N PRO A 181 5.15 -4.84 5.99
CA PRO A 181 4.79 -4.62 7.39
C PRO A 181 5.62 -3.58 8.12
#